data_AF-A0AAU0RNB0-F1
#
_entry.id   AF-A0AAU0RNB0-F1
#
_cell.length_a   1.000
_cell.length_b   1.000
_cell.length_c   1.000
_cell.angle_alpha   90.00
_cell.angle_beta   90.00
_cell.angle_gamma   90.00
#
_symmetry.space_group_name_H-M   'P 1'
#
loop_
_entity.id
_entity.type
_entity.pdbx_description
1 polymer ?
#
loop_
_entity_poly.entity_id
_entity_poly.type
_entity_poly.pdbx_seq_one_letter_code
_entity_poly.pdbx_strand_id
1 'polypeptide(L)'
;MELTTYFTDRQRFTLKSVWIPGIILFILGLIATFLYNVNGAFMWVTSQGTFTVAVVFTSIKLAIAYGWEHIITKDYKKALLTIAGFIILNFGVNWLADRGYGRLPAYIDGTFIEIIWSILQVIGVCFISGKRNFWQTGLVAGLIICYTTDFPFSPLSYVRLSPFNLQFALKDFFTPFLIYGWIFLAENYFSEKGYSNIINSKIQVVSGKEYRVLYPLVSISCWVVIYHSAVLLKAYAQNDYFRTGYSGFQSPAVLTNAVTFVMIVSIFYITATMTRNIVISRMNTIGNNNGWLYLLHFIPFANIIVWYKLYKAAPKHDSKSENGIFYQTKRDASINNYIIGIGVLFSILSLWMTYSGLFYITSAVSGILSFAIFVKLITYFILDKSKNAVVLHVVFGAAASLIQFIAAAGTGRPSLALFLAVVLHYFILIELFHPELEEADTAEIPASIIE
;
A
#
# COMPACT_ATOMS: atom_id res chain seq x y z
N MET A 1 27.35 7.73 -7.46
CA MET A 1 26.90 8.97 -8.11
C MET A 1 25.69 9.41 -7.32
N GLU A 2 25.70 10.59 -6.70
CA GLU A 2 24.54 11.01 -5.89
C GLU A 2 23.34 11.21 -6.80
N LEU A 3 22.26 10.49 -6.52
CA LEU A 3 21.00 10.64 -7.26
C LEU A 3 20.33 11.95 -6.86
N THR A 4 20.01 12.78 -7.84
CA THR A 4 19.17 13.98 -7.65
C THR A 4 17.69 13.69 -7.90
N THR A 5 17.38 12.50 -8.43
CA THR A 5 16.05 12.03 -8.85
C THR A 5 15.71 10.69 -8.20
N TYR A 6 14.43 10.33 -8.14
CA TYR A 6 14.02 9.06 -7.48
C TYR A 6 14.46 7.79 -8.22
N PHE A 7 14.70 7.87 -9.53
CA PHE A 7 15.05 6.72 -10.35
C PHE A 7 16.21 7.04 -11.29
N THR A 8 17.11 6.09 -11.50
CA THR A 8 18.17 6.19 -12.52
C THR A 8 17.60 6.16 -13.94
N ASP A 9 18.38 6.55 -14.95
CA ASP A 9 17.94 6.48 -16.36
C ASP A 9 17.54 5.07 -16.80
N ARG A 10 18.27 4.06 -16.35
CA ARG A 10 17.96 2.65 -16.63
C ARG A 10 16.62 2.24 -16.00
N GLN A 11 16.37 2.65 -14.76
CA GLN A 11 15.10 2.36 -14.07
C GLN A 11 13.94 3.10 -14.75
N ARG A 12 14.13 4.36 -15.15
CA ARG A 12 13.15 5.15 -15.92
C ARG A 12 12.81 4.51 -17.26
N PHE A 13 13.80 3.98 -17.98
CA PHE A 13 13.58 3.25 -19.23
C PHE A 13 12.68 2.03 -19.00
N THR A 14 12.96 1.26 -17.94
CA THR A 14 12.14 0.10 -17.57
C THR A 14 10.71 0.51 -17.21
N LEU A 15 10.54 1.47 -16.31
CA LEU A 15 9.21 1.97 -15.88
C LEU A 15 8.37 2.54 -17.02
N LYS A 16 8.97 3.10 -18.06
CA LYS A 16 8.23 3.56 -19.26
C LYS A 16 7.66 2.42 -20.10
N SER A 17 8.19 1.21 -19.96
CA SER A 17 7.83 0.04 -20.78
C SER A 17 6.95 -0.97 -20.06
N VAL A 18 6.73 -0.85 -18.74
CA VAL A 18 5.98 -1.83 -17.93
C VAL A 18 4.50 -1.99 -18.33
N TRP A 19 3.94 -1.08 -19.12
CA TRP A 19 2.60 -1.25 -19.67
C TRP A 19 2.53 -2.41 -20.67
N ILE A 20 3.63 -2.75 -21.35
CA ILE A 20 3.69 -3.86 -22.31
C ILE A 20 3.48 -5.22 -21.62
N PRO A 21 4.26 -5.60 -20.59
CA PRO A 21 3.99 -6.83 -19.85
C PRO A 21 2.64 -6.74 -19.13
N GLY A 22 2.19 -5.54 -18.75
CA GLY A 22 0.84 -5.34 -18.20
C GLY A 22 -0.26 -5.80 -19.18
N ILE A 23 -0.17 -5.44 -20.46
CA ILE A 23 -1.11 -5.93 -21.49
C ILE A 23 -1.00 -7.44 -21.67
N ILE A 24 0.22 -7.99 -21.68
CA ILE A 24 0.42 -9.44 -21.81
C ILE A 24 -0.25 -10.17 -20.64
N LEU A 25 -0.04 -9.72 -19.41
CA LEU A 25 -0.64 -10.29 -18.21
C LEU A 25 -2.17 -10.17 -18.24
N PHE A 26 -2.70 -9.02 -18.65
CA PHE A 26 -4.13 -8.78 -18.84
C PHE A 26 -4.73 -9.81 -19.82
N ILE A 27 -4.12 -9.98 -21.00
CA ILE A 27 -4.58 -10.94 -22.02
C ILE A 27 -4.49 -12.38 -21.50
N LEU A 28 -3.38 -12.76 -20.85
CA LEU A 28 -3.24 -14.08 -20.24
C LEU A 28 -4.28 -14.33 -19.15
N GLY A 29 -4.67 -13.30 -18.40
CA GLY A 29 -5.77 -13.37 -17.44
C GLY A 29 -7.12 -13.56 -18.10
N LEU A 30 -7.38 -12.88 -19.21
CA LEU A 30 -8.58 -13.10 -20.01
C LEU A 30 -8.65 -14.53 -20.55
N ILE A 31 -7.56 -15.03 -21.15
CA ILE A 31 -7.50 -16.39 -21.71
C ILE A 31 -7.77 -17.43 -20.64
N ALA A 32 -7.16 -17.30 -19.45
CA ALA A 32 -7.40 -18.19 -18.32
C ALA A 32 -8.88 -18.22 -17.89
N THR A 33 -9.62 -17.13 -18.08
CA THR A 33 -11.06 -17.06 -17.78
C THR A 33 -11.90 -17.90 -18.74
N PHE A 34 -11.51 -18.02 -20.01
CA PHE A 34 -12.27 -18.75 -21.04
C PHE A 34 -11.93 -20.25 -21.13
N LEU A 35 -10.76 -20.67 -20.63
CA LEU A 35 -10.30 -22.07 -20.71
C LEU A 35 -10.85 -22.97 -19.59
N TYR A 36 -11.63 -22.43 -18.63
CA TYR A 36 -12.21 -23.19 -17.54
C TYR A 36 -13.73 -23.35 -17.73
N ASN A 37 -14.20 -24.62 -17.77
CA ASN A 37 -15.61 -24.95 -17.85
C ASN A 37 -16.28 -24.76 -16.47
N VAL A 38 -17.15 -23.75 -16.35
CA VAL A 38 -17.83 -23.38 -15.10
C VAL A 38 -18.99 -24.33 -14.86
N ASN A 39 -18.74 -25.50 -14.27
CA ASN A 39 -19.81 -26.23 -13.58
C ASN A 39 -20.11 -25.47 -12.28
N GLY A 40 -21.15 -24.63 -12.32
CA GLY A 40 -21.51 -23.58 -11.36
C GLY A 40 -21.81 -24.00 -9.91
N ALA A 41 -21.45 -25.21 -9.46
CA ALA A 41 -21.66 -25.67 -8.10
C ALA A 41 -20.42 -25.50 -7.19
N PHE A 42 -19.21 -25.36 -7.75
CA PHE A 42 -17.98 -25.26 -6.97
C PHE A 42 -17.17 -24.01 -7.35
N MET A 43 -17.65 -22.83 -6.93
CA MET A 43 -16.81 -21.63 -6.82
C MET A 43 -15.80 -21.70 -5.66
N TRP A 44 -15.65 -22.87 -5.05
CA TRP A 44 -14.91 -23.10 -3.83
C TRP A 44 -13.71 -23.98 -4.15
N VAL A 45 -12.51 -23.36 -4.15
CA VAL A 45 -11.29 -23.99 -3.64
C VAL A 45 -11.06 -25.40 -4.22
N THR A 46 -10.70 -25.49 -5.50
CA THR A 46 -10.29 -26.76 -6.11
C THR A 46 -8.82 -27.03 -5.80
N SER A 47 -8.51 -28.16 -5.17
CA SER A 47 -7.13 -28.61 -4.99
C SER A 47 -6.48 -28.73 -6.38
N GLN A 48 -5.46 -27.91 -6.64
CA GLN A 48 -4.79 -27.94 -7.92
C GLN A 48 -3.63 -28.93 -7.85
N GLY A 49 -3.68 -29.98 -8.67
CA GLY A 49 -2.48 -30.76 -8.95
C GLY A 49 -1.41 -29.89 -9.60
N THR A 50 -0.15 -30.31 -9.51
CA THR A 50 1.02 -29.51 -9.92
C THR A 50 1.05 -29.04 -11.38
N PHE A 51 0.28 -29.67 -12.26
CA PHE A 51 0.28 -29.40 -13.71
C PHE A 51 -1.07 -28.90 -14.24
N THR A 52 -1.85 -28.18 -13.44
CA THR A 52 -3.07 -27.53 -13.96
C THR A 52 -2.74 -26.41 -14.95
N VAL A 53 -3.67 -26.15 -15.85
CA VAL A 53 -3.61 -25.03 -16.81
C VAL A 53 -3.40 -23.70 -16.08
N ALA A 54 -4.08 -23.49 -14.95
CA ALA A 54 -3.91 -22.30 -14.12
C ALA A 54 -2.47 -22.10 -13.61
N VAL A 55 -1.81 -23.14 -13.08
CA VAL A 55 -0.42 -23.03 -12.58
C VAL A 55 0.53 -22.66 -13.72
N VAL A 56 0.32 -23.23 -14.92
CA VAL A 56 1.10 -22.89 -16.12
C VAL A 56 0.93 -21.40 -16.48
N PHE A 57 -0.32 -20.92 -16.61
CA PHE A 57 -0.58 -19.53 -16.98
C PHE A 57 -0.05 -18.54 -15.93
N THR A 58 -0.25 -18.82 -14.64
CA THR A 58 0.28 -17.97 -13.55
C THR A 58 1.81 -17.95 -13.55
N SER A 59 2.46 -19.10 -13.77
CA SER A 59 3.92 -19.19 -13.88
C SER A 59 4.46 -18.37 -15.05
N ILE A 60 3.79 -18.42 -16.21
CA ILE A 60 4.15 -17.61 -17.39
C ILE A 60 3.98 -16.12 -17.10
N LYS A 61 2.85 -15.71 -16.51
CA LYS A 61 2.61 -14.31 -16.13
C LYS A 61 3.73 -13.77 -15.22
N LEU A 62 4.04 -14.52 -14.16
CA LEU A 62 5.08 -14.15 -13.21
C LEU A 62 6.46 -14.08 -13.87
N ALA A 63 6.81 -15.08 -14.67
CA ALA A 63 8.07 -15.12 -15.39
C ALA A 63 8.24 -13.93 -16.34
N ILE A 64 7.18 -13.53 -17.05
CA ILE A 64 7.18 -12.36 -17.93
C ILE A 64 7.31 -11.06 -17.12
N ALA A 65 6.54 -10.92 -16.04
CA ALA A 65 6.57 -9.73 -15.21
C ALA A 65 7.97 -9.52 -14.59
N TYR A 66 8.53 -10.55 -13.96
CA TYR A 66 9.84 -10.50 -13.32
C TYR A 66 11.02 -10.52 -14.30
N GLY A 67 10.85 -11.07 -15.50
CA GLY A 67 11.87 -11.09 -16.55
C GLY A 67 11.93 -9.83 -17.41
N TRP A 68 10.94 -8.93 -17.30
CA TRP A 68 10.76 -7.81 -18.21
C TRP A 68 11.98 -6.88 -18.36
N GLU A 69 12.65 -6.51 -17.25
CA GLU A 69 13.86 -5.67 -17.31
C GLU A 69 14.94 -6.28 -18.24
N HIS A 70 15.16 -7.60 -18.14
CA HIS A 70 16.13 -8.30 -18.96
C HIS A 70 15.71 -8.39 -20.44
N ILE A 71 14.41 -8.53 -20.70
CA ILE A 71 13.86 -8.56 -22.07
C ILE A 71 14.10 -7.22 -22.77
N ILE A 72 13.75 -6.11 -22.13
CA ILE A 72 13.87 -4.78 -22.76
C ILE A 72 15.32 -4.30 -22.87
N THR A 73 16.19 -4.74 -21.97
CA THR A 73 17.63 -4.46 -22.04
C THR A 73 18.37 -5.38 -23.02
N LYS A 74 17.66 -6.33 -23.64
CA LYS A 74 18.18 -7.31 -24.59
C LYS A 74 19.25 -8.23 -24.00
N ASP A 75 19.29 -8.38 -22.67
CA ASP A 75 20.13 -9.38 -22.00
C ASP A 75 19.38 -10.73 -21.97
N TYR A 76 19.30 -11.36 -23.14
CA TYR A 76 18.52 -12.59 -23.33
C TYR A 76 19.02 -13.76 -22.47
N LYS A 77 20.30 -13.76 -22.09
CA LYS A 77 20.85 -14.75 -21.17
C LYS A 77 20.22 -14.61 -19.79
N LYS A 78 20.19 -13.39 -19.23
CA LYS A 78 19.51 -13.12 -17.95
C LYS A 78 18.00 -13.29 -18.07
N ALA A 79 17.40 -12.89 -19.18
CA ALA A 79 15.96 -13.07 -19.41
C ALA A 79 15.57 -14.56 -19.38
N LEU A 80 16.33 -15.41 -20.08
CA LEU A 80 16.11 -16.85 -20.07
C LEU A 80 16.30 -17.44 -18.67
N LEU A 81 17.35 -17.04 -17.95
CA LEU A 81 17.61 -17.51 -16.59
C LEU A 81 16.48 -17.12 -15.63
N THR A 82 15.97 -15.88 -15.73
CA THR A 82 14.82 -15.44 -14.94
C THR A 82 13.57 -16.19 -15.33
N ILE A 83 13.22 -16.27 -16.61
CA ILE A 83 11.97 -16.91 -17.05
C ILE A 83 11.96 -18.40 -16.71
N ALA A 84 13.00 -19.14 -17.11
CA ALA A 84 13.09 -20.57 -16.84
C ALA A 84 13.22 -20.86 -15.34
N GLY A 85 14.04 -20.09 -14.63
CA GLY A 85 14.21 -20.22 -13.19
C GLY A 85 12.90 -20.02 -12.44
N PHE A 86 12.12 -19.01 -12.81
CA PHE A 86 10.82 -18.74 -12.18
C PHE A 86 9.78 -19.81 -12.48
N ILE A 87 9.73 -20.31 -13.72
CA ILE A 87 8.82 -21.41 -14.07
C ILE A 87 9.14 -22.65 -13.24
N ILE A 88 10.40 -23.09 -13.22
CA ILE A 88 10.85 -24.25 -12.43
C ILE A 88 10.53 -24.05 -10.96
N LEU A 89 10.82 -22.86 -10.44
CA LEU A 89 10.65 -22.54 -9.04
C LEU A 89 9.15 -22.50 -8.65
N ASN A 90 8.27 -21.95 -9.50
CA ASN A 90 6.80 -22.00 -9.31
C ASN A 90 6.28 -23.43 -9.24
N PHE A 91 6.69 -24.29 -10.19
CA PHE A 91 6.31 -25.71 -10.19
C PHE A 91 6.87 -26.46 -8.98
N GLY A 92 8.11 -26.18 -8.59
CA GLY A 92 8.76 -26.78 -7.42
C GLY A 92 8.04 -26.43 -6.12
N VAL A 93 7.69 -25.16 -5.92
CA VAL A 93 6.91 -24.74 -4.74
C VAL A 93 5.50 -25.31 -4.77
N ASN A 94 4.86 -25.38 -5.94
CA ASN A 94 3.56 -26.04 -6.06
C ASN A 94 3.64 -27.50 -5.60
N TRP A 95 4.59 -28.25 -6.16
CA TRP A 95 4.82 -29.65 -5.84
C TRP A 95 5.12 -29.86 -4.35
N LEU A 96 5.95 -29.01 -3.77
CA LEU A 96 6.31 -29.07 -2.36
C LEU A 96 5.09 -28.87 -1.46
N ALA A 97 4.17 -27.96 -1.78
CA ALA A 97 3.00 -27.81 -0.92
C ALA A 97 1.90 -28.84 -1.21
N ASP A 98 1.69 -29.29 -2.45
CA ASP A 98 0.75 -30.39 -2.74
C ASP A 98 1.12 -31.68 -1.95
N ARG A 99 2.43 -31.98 -1.85
CA ARG A 99 2.93 -33.19 -1.16
C ARG A 99 3.32 -32.98 0.29
N GLY A 100 3.69 -31.76 0.66
CA GLY A 100 4.38 -31.44 1.91
C GLY A 100 3.55 -30.63 2.89
N TYR A 101 2.45 -29.98 2.47
CA TYR A 101 1.68 -29.09 3.33
C TYR A 101 1.16 -29.78 4.59
N GLY A 102 0.63 -31.00 4.45
CA GLY A 102 0.16 -31.80 5.59
C GLY A 102 1.27 -32.31 6.54
N ARG A 103 2.54 -32.08 6.19
CA ARG A 103 3.72 -32.45 7.01
C ARG A 103 4.39 -31.24 7.66
N LEU A 104 3.98 -30.02 7.30
CA LEU A 104 4.52 -28.81 7.90
C LEU A 104 3.95 -28.63 9.32
N PRO A 105 4.72 -28.04 10.23
CA PRO A 105 4.21 -27.64 11.54
C PRO A 105 2.96 -26.76 11.39
N ALA A 106 1.98 -26.91 12.29
CA ALA A 106 0.70 -26.22 12.21
C ALA A 106 0.78 -24.67 12.21
N TYR A 107 1.94 -24.10 12.59
CA TYR A 107 2.21 -22.66 12.54
C TYR A 107 2.74 -22.16 11.19
N ILE A 108 3.06 -23.07 10.25
CA ILE A 108 3.43 -22.77 8.86
C ILE A 108 2.23 -23.09 7.98
N ASP A 109 1.46 -22.05 7.65
CA ASP A 109 0.30 -22.14 6.77
C ASP A 109 0.63 -21.71 5.33
N GLY A 110 -0.36 -21.80 4.44
CA GLY A 110 -0.19 -21.47 3.02
C GLY A 110 0.31 -20.04 2.85
N THR A 111 -0.30 -19.10 3.57
CA THR A 111 0.04 -17.68 3.57
C THR A 111 1.50 -17.43 3.96
N PHE A 112 2.05 -18.16 4.95
CA PHE A 112 3.47 -18.06 5.28
C PHE A 112 4.38 -18.51 4.14
N ILE A 113 4.02 -19.60 3.46
CA ILE A 113 4.74 -20.09 2.28
C ILE A 113 4.68 -19.04 1.16
N GLU A 114 3.55 -18.37 0.97
CA GLU A 114 3.38 -17.29 -0.03
C GLU A 114 4.27 -16.09 0.25
N ILE A 115 4.42 -15.69 1.52
CA ILE A 115 5.31 -14.61 1.92
C ILE A 115 6.76 -14.97 1.58
N ILE A 116 7.22 -16.16 2.00
CA ILE A 116 8.56 -16.65 1.68
C ILE A 116 8.75 -16.72 0.17
N TRP A 117 7.73 -17.19 -0.54
CA TRP A 117 7.74 -17.34 -1.98
C TRP A 117 7.95 -16.02 -2.71
N SER A 118 7.18 -15.00 -2.34
CA SER A 118 7.33 -13.63 -2.88
C SER A 118 8.74 -13.09 -2.66
N ILE A 119 9.29 -13.26 -1.44
CA ILE A 119 10.63 -12.80 -1.10
C ILE A 119 11.69 -13.50 -1.97
N LEU A 120 11.62 -14.83 -2.10
CA LEU A 120 12.58 -15.60 -2.90
C LEU A 120 12.55 -15.23 -4.38
N GLN A 121 11.36 -14.97 -4.93
CA GLN A 121 11.22 -14.46 -6.29
C GLN A 121 11.99 -13.16 -6.48
N VAL A 122 11.73 -12.15 -5.63
CA VAL A 122 12.38 -10.84 -5.80
C VAL A 122 13.89 -10.93 -5.55
N ILE A 123 14.34 -11.71 -4.57
CA ILE A 123 15.77 -11.99 -4.36
C ILE A 123 16.39 -12.59 -5.62
N GLY A 124 15.73 -13.60 -6.22
CA GLY A 124 16.17 -14.25 -7.45
C GLY A 124 16.32 -13.28 -8.61
N VAL A 125 15.33 -12.41 -8.85
CA VAL A 125 15.45 -11.34 -9.87
C VAL A 125 16.62 -10.42 -9.57
N CYS A 126 16.70 -9.90 -8.34
CA CYS A 126 17.73 -8.94 -7.96
C CYS A 126 19.14 -9.54 -8.09
N PHE A 127 19.31 -10.81 -7.74
CA PHE A 127 20.55 -11.56 -7.90
C PHE A 127 20.92 -11.71 -9.38
N ILE A 128 20.00 -12.18 -10.23
CA ILE A 128 20.23 -12.35 -11.67
C ILE A 128 20.57 -11.01 -12.34
N SER A 129 19.88 -9.93 -11.94
CA SER A 129 20.13 -8.57 -12.44
C SER A 129 21.49 -8.02 -12.01
N GLY A 130 22.14 -8.60 -11.00
CA GLY A 130 23.45 -8.18 -10.48
C GLY A 130 23.37 -6.97 -9.53
N LYS A 131 22.27 -6.83 -8.78
CA LYS A 131 22.09 -5.71 -7.82
C LYS A 131 22.99 -5.92 -6.60
N ARG A 132 23.65 -4.87 -6.09
CA ARG A 132 24.64 -4.97 -5.00
C ARG A 132 24.06 -5.51 -3.69
N ASN A 133 22.92 -4.96 -3.28
CA ASN A 133 22.23 -5.30 -2.02
C ASN A 133 20.98 -6.14 -2.29
N PHE A 134 21.13 -7.19 -3.09
CA PHE A 134 20.01 -7.98 -3.62
C PHE A 134 19.20 -8.69 -2.52
N TRP A 135 19.82 -9.13 -1.43
CA TRP A 135 19.11 -9.75 -0.29
C TRP A 135 18.21 -8.74 0.43
N GLN A 136 18.72 -7.56 0.80
CA GLN A 136 17.92 -6.54 1.49
C GLN A 136 16.83 -5.97 0.57
N THR A 137 17.18 -5.72 -0.70
CA THR A 137 16.24 -5.26 -1.72
C THR A 137 15.12 -6.28 -1.91
N GLY A 138 15.48 -7.56 -2.06
CA GLY A 138 14.53 -8.65 -2.27
C GLY A 138 13.63 -8.90 -1.07
N LEU A 139 14.15 -8.78 0.15
CA LEU A 139 13.36 -8.89 1.37
C LEU A 139 12.30 -7.78 1.45
N VAL A 140 12.71 -6.51 1.35
CA VAL A 140 11.80 -5.37 1.51
C VAL A 140 10.82 -5.28 0.35
N ALA A 141 11.29 -5.32 -0.90
CA ALA A 141 10.41 -5.23 -2.06
C ALA A 141 9.51 -6.47 -2.18
N GLY A 142 10.02 -7.68 -1.90
CA GLY A 142 9.22 -8.91 -1.93
C GLY A 142 8.09 -8.91 -0.90
N LEU A 143 8.35 -8.39 0.30
CA LEU A 143 7.32 -8.18 1.32
C LEU A 143 6.27 -7.15 0.87
N ILE A 144 6.70 -5.98 0.38
CA ILE A 144 5.75 -4.95 -0.07
C ILE A 144 4.91 -5.46 -1.25
N ILE A 145 5.53 -6.11 -2.23
CA ILE A 145 4.84 -6.69 -3.38
C ILE A 145 3.82 -7.74 -2.91
N CYS A 146 4.19 -8.63 -1.98
CA CYS A 146 3.29 -9.64 -1.41
C CYS A 146 1.96 -9.04 -0.91
N TYR A 147 2.04 -7.93 -0.17
CA TYR A 147 0.87 -7.30 0.46
C TYR A 147 0.21 -6.18 -0.37
N THR A 148 0.79 -5.76 -1.49
CA THR A 148 0.22 -4.69 -2.34
C THR A 148 -0.32 -5.18 -3.66
N THR A 149 0.10 -6.38 -4.08
CA THR A 149 -0.31 -6.92 -5.37
C THR A 149 -1.32 -8.05 -5.22
N ASP A 150 -1.76 -8.44 -4.00
CA ASP A 150 -2.49 -9.71 -3.78
C ASP A 150 -1.80 -10.86 -4.57
N PHE A 151 -0.48 -10.73 -4.76
CA PHE A 151 0.35 -11.51 -5.65
C PHE A 151 1.57 -11.90 -4.81
N PRO A 152 1.93 -13.18 -4.76
CA PRO A 152 1.52 -14.20 -5.71
C PRO A 152 0.14 -14.74 -5.36
N PHE A 153 -0.77 -14.76 -6.35
CA PHE A 153 -1.61 -15.95 -6.49
C PHE A 153 -0.59 -17.08 -6.56
N SER A 154 -0.35 -17.70 -5.43
CA SER A 154 0.56 -18.81 -5.38
C SER A 154 0.00 -19.85 -6.33
N PRO A 155 0.86 -20.63 -6.99
CA PRO A 155 0.44 -21.92 -7.48
C PRO A 155 -0.37 -22.71 -6.42
N LEU A 156 -0.14 -22.42 -5.13
CA LEU A 156 -0.80 -22.99 -3.96
C LEU A 156 -2.10 -22.29 -3.56
N SER A 157 -2.31 -21.04 -3.98
CA SER A 157 -3.54 -20.32 -3.70
C SER A 157 -4.58 -20.76 -4.71
N TYR A 158 -5.67 -21.29 -4.19
CA TYR A 158 -6.86 -21.64 -4.94
C TYR A 158 -7.25 -20.52 -5.92
N VAL A 159 -7.23 -20.83 -7.21
CA VAL A 159 -7.82 -19.93 -8.21
C VAL A 159 -9.29 -19.75 -7.86
N ARG A 160 -9.67 -18.54 -7.44
CA ARG A 160 -11.07 -18.13 -7.53
C ARG A 160 -11.39 -17.93 -8.99
N LEU A 161 -11.96 -18.97 -9.59
CA LEU A 161 -12.60 -18.91 -10.89
C LEU A 161 -13.82 -18.00 -10.76
N SER A 162 -13.60 -16.71 -10.96
CA SER A 162 -14.68 -15.74 -11.08
C SER A 162 -14.99 -15.60 -12.57
N PRO A 163 -16.27 -15.60 -12.98
CA PRO A 163 -16.64 -15.12 -14.32
C PRO A 163 -16.03 -13.74 -14.55
N PHE A 164 -15.75 -13.38 -15.81
CA PHE A 164 -15.04 -12.15 -16.22
C PHE A 164 -15.13 -11.03 -15.16
N ASN A 165 -14.02 -10.82 -14.46
CA ASN A 165 -13.92 -9.77 -13.46
C ASN A 165 -12.86 -8.76 -13.90
N LEU A 166 -13.35 -7.64 -14.42
CA LEU A 166 -12.53 -6.51 -14.85
C LEU A 166 -11.53 -6.06 -13.77
N GLN A 167 -11.87 -6.21 -12.49
CA GLN A 167 -10.97 -5.84 -11.38
C GLN A 167 -9.69 -6.70 -11.37
N PHE A 168 -9.81 -8.01 -11.60
CA PHE A 168 -8.64 -8.90 -11.65
C PHE A 168 -7.79 -8.67 -12.90
N ALA A 169 -8.43 -8.39 -14.04
CA ALA A 169 -7.70 -8.07 -15.26
C ALA A 169 -6.93 -6.73 -15.11
N LEU A 170 -7.56 -5.71 -14.55
CA LEU A 170 -6.90 -4.42 -14.26
C LEU A 170 -5.77 -4.58 -13.24
N LYS A 171 -5.93 -5.43 -12.23
CA LYS A 171 -4.87 -5.78 -11.28
C LYS A 171 -3.66 -6.40 -12.01
N ASP A 172 -3.88 -7.37 -12.88
CA ASP A 172 -2.83 -8.00 -13.70
C ASP A 172 -2.09 -6.96 -14.56
N PHE A 173 -2.81 -5.98 -15.12
CA PHE A 173 -2.21 -4.89 -15.89
C PHE A 173 -1.24 -4.02 -15.06
N PHE A 174 -1.58 -3.70 -13.82
CA PHE A 174 -0.74 -2.86 -12.95
C PHE A 174 0.37 -3.63 -12.20
N THR A 175 0.35 -4.96 -12.23
CA THR A 175 1.29 -5.80 -11.46
C THR A 175 2.77 -5.53 -11.82
N PRO A 176 3.19 -5.46 -13.10
CA PRO A 176 4.58 -5.16 -13.43
C PRO A 176 5.02 -3.78 -12.95
N PHE A 177 4.11 -2.80 -12.94
CA PHE A 177 4.38 -1.46 -12.42
C PHE A 177 4.67 -1.48 -10.91
N LEU A 178 3.89 -2.24 -10.14
CA LEU A 178 4.11 -2.41 -8.69
C LEU A 178 5.42 -3.16 -8.39
N ILE A 179 5.72 -4.22 -9.16
CA ILE A 179 6.96 -5.00 -9.02
C ILE A 179 8.19 -4.12 -9.21
N TYR A 180 8.33 -3.49 -10.38
CA TYR A 180 9.53 -2.68 -10.66
C TYR A 180 9.57 -1.39 -9.85
N GLY A 181 8.41 -0.80 -9.55
CA GLY A 181 8.32 0.37 -8.67
C GLY A 181 8.98 0.10 -7.31
N TRP A 182 8.56 -0.96 -6.63
CA TRP A 182 9.09 -1.30 -5.31
C TRP A 182 10.51 -1.87 -5.33
N ILE A 183 10.86 -2.70 -6.34
CA ILE A 183 12.24 -3.18 -6.50
C ILE A 183 13.20 -2.01 -6.65
N PHE A 184 12.89 -1.01 -7.48
CA PHE A 184 13.78 0.12 -7.73
C PHE A 184 13.85 1.10 -6.55
N LEU A 185 12.73 1.36 -5.85
CA LEU A 185 12.75 2.16 -4.63
C LEU A 185 13.62 1.50 -3.54
N ALA A 186 13.46 0.18 -3.34
CA ALA A 186 14.25 -0.56 -2.36
C ALA A 186 15.73 -0.66 -2.77
N GLU A 187 16.01 -0.90 -4.05
CA GLU A 187 17.38 -0.95 -4.59
C GLU A 187 18.12 0.36 -4.32
N ASN A 188 17.47 1.49 -4.63
CA ASN A 188 18.06 2.81 -4.44
C ASN A 188 18.24 3.12 -2.95
N TYR A 189 17.27 2.77 -2.10
CA TYR A 189 17.38 2.95 -0.66
C TYR A 189 18.59 2.24 -0.05
N PHE A 190 18.87 1.01 -0.47
CA PHE A 190 19.99 0.26 0.08
C PHE A 190 21.31 0.53 -0.64
N SER A 191 21.30 0.92 -1.92
CA SER A 191 22.52 1.00 -2.73
C SER A 191 23.09 2.41 -2.81
N GLU A 192 22.23 3.43 -2.72
CA GLU A 192 22.59 4.82 -3.03
C GLU A 192 22.68 5.65 -1.74
N LYS A 193 23.85 6.28 -1.55
CA LYS A 193 24.12 7.08 -0.36
C LYS A 193 23.18 8.31 -0.35
N GLY A 194 22.54 8.56 0.78
CA GLY A 194 21.65 9.72 0.96
C GLY A 194 20.25 9.55 0.35
N TYR A 195 19.91 8.40 -0.25
CA TYR A 195 18.58 8.19 -0.84
C TYR A 195 17.44 8.19 0.20
N SER A 196 17.73 7.82 1.45
CA SER A 196 16.80 7.98 2.57
C SER A 196 16.32 9.42 2.72
N ASN A 197 17.22 10.39 2.53
CA ASN A 197 16.91 11.81 2.66
C ASN A 197 16.03 12.27 1.50
N ILE A 198 16.19 11.70 0.30
CA ILE A 198 15.33 11.99 -0.86
C ILE A 198 13.90 11.46 -0.63
N ILE A 199 13.76 10.25 -0.09
CA ILE A 199 12.43 9.68 0.20
C ILE A 199 11.71 10.46 1.31
N ASN A 200 12.45 10.85 2.35
CA ASN A 200 11.86 11.49 3.52
C ASN A 200 11.65 13.00 3.36
N SER A 201 12.31 13.62 2.38
CA SER A 201 12.22 15.05 2.14
C SER A 201 10.83 15.51 1.69
N LYS A 202 10.36 16.61 2.27
CA LYS A 202 9.15 17.36 1.87
C LYS A 202 9.45 18.50 0.89
N ILE A 203 10.71 18.84 0.71
CA ILE A 203 11.17 19.95 -0.15
C ILE A 203 11.89 19.46 -1.39
N GLN A 204 11.95 18.15 -1.62
CA GLN A 204 12.54 17.56 -2.80
C GLN A 204 11.91 18.14 -4.06
N VAL A 205 12.74 18.44 -5.07
CA VAL A 205 12.24 18.88 -6.37
C VAL A 205 11.71 17.66 -7.11
N VAL A 206 10.41 17.63 -7.35
CA VAL A 206 9.73 16.49 -8.00
C VAL A 206 9.17 16.94 -9.34
N SER A 207 9.76 16.44 -10.43
CA SER A 207 9.25 16.72 -11.76
C SER A 207 7.86 16.11 -11.97
N GLY A 208 7.06 16.69 -12.88
CA GLY A 208 5.74 16.12 -13.22
C GLY A 208 5.82 14.68 -13.75
N LYS A 209 6.93 14.34 -14.43
CA LYS A 209 7.20 12.98 -14.95
C LYS A 209 7.45 11.98 -13.83
N GLU A 210 8.23 12.35 -12.81
CA GLU A 210 8.46 11.51 -11.63
C GLU A 210 7.18 11.39 -10.81
N TYR A 211 6.47 12.50 -10.58
CA TYR A 211 5.21 12.52 -9.85
C TYR A 211 4.16 11.61 -10.49
N ARG A 212 4.09 11.57 -11.83
CA ARG A 212 3.20 10.68 -12.58
C ARG A 212 3.39 9.20 -12.21
N VAL A 213 4.60 8.80 -11.83
CA VAL A 213 4.95 7.42 -11.49
C VAL A 213 4.89 7.20 -9.98
N LEU A 214 5.53 8.05 -9.20
CA LEU A 214 5.67 7.88 -7.75
C LEU A 214 4.34 7.91 -7.04
N TYR A 215 3.50 8.91 -7.35
CA TYR A 215 2.24 9.09 -6.63
C TYR A 215 1.29 7.89 -6.78
N PRO A 216 0.97 7.38 -7.99
CA PRO A 216 0.14 6.18 -8.11
C PRO A 216 0.74 4.96 -7.42
N LEU A 217 2.06 4.76 -7.52
CA LEU A 217 2.75 3.63 -6.88
C LEU A 217 2.53 3.62 -5.36
N VAL A 218 2.81 4.73 -4.68
CA VAL A 218 2.69 4.81 -3.21
C VAL A 218 1.25 4.89 -2.75
N SER A 219 0.39 5.65 -3.45
CA SER A 219 -1.00 5.83 -3.05
C SER A 219 -1.83 4.56 -3.23
N ILE A 220 -1.68 3.84 -4.35
CA ILE A 220 -2.34 2.55 -4.56
C ILE A 220 -1.90 1.56 -3.49
N SER A 221 -0.59 1.48 -3.22
CA SER A 221 -0.06 0.60 -2.17
C SER A 221 -0.64 0.94 -0.79
N CYS A 222 -0.75 2.23 -0.45
CA CYS A 222 -1.37 2.67 0.79
C CYS A 222 -2.83 2.22 0.90
N TRP A 223 -3.63 2.41 -0.16
CA TRP A 223 -5.05 2.03 -0.17
C TRP A 223 -5.26 0.53 -0.12
N VAL A 224 -4.45 -0.23 -0.84
CA VAL A 224 -4.49 -1.70 -0.82
C VAL A 224 -4.20 -2.22 0.59
N VAL A 225 -3.21 -1.66 1.29
CA VAL A 225 -2.90 -2.07 2.67
C VAL A 225 -4.01 -1.70 3.66
N ILE A 226 -4.63 -0.52 3.51
CA ILE A 226 -5.83 -0.16 4.30
C ILE A 226 -6.93 -1.20 4.08
N TYR A 227 -7.20 -1.59 2.83
CA TYR A 227 -8.19 -2.61 2.51
C TYR A 227 -7.83 -3.96 3.13
N HIS A 228 -6.59 -4.42 2.99
CA HIS A 228 -6.11 -5.66 3.60
C HIS A 228 -6.26 -5.68 5.11
N SER A 229 -6.02 -4.55 5.79
CA SER A 229 -6.21 -4.46 7.25
C SER A 229 -7.66 -4.70 7.66
N ALA A 230 -8.63 -4.22 6.87
CA ALA A 230 -10.04 -4.44 7.12
C ALA A 230 -10.44 -5.90 6.89
N VAL A 231 -9.89 -6.54 5.85
CA VAL A 231 -10.10 -7.98 5.56
C VAL A 231 -9.49 -8.85 6.66
N LEU A 232 -8.27 -8.54 7.10
CA LEU A 232 -7.59 -9.25 8.18
C LEU A 232 -8.39 -9.20 9.48
N LEU A 233 -8.82 -8.00 9.88
CA LEU A 233 -9.63 -7.84 11.09
C LEU A 233 -10.93 -8.66 10.99
N LYS A 234 -11.62 -8.59 9.84
CA LYS A 234 -12.82 -9.40 9.58
C LYS A 234 -12.54 -10.89 9.74
N ALA A 235 -11.44 -11.39 9.19
CA ALA A 235 -11.03 -12.78 9.29
C ALA A 235 -10.79 -13.20 10.75
N TYR A 236 -10.08 -12.37 11.50
CA TYR A 236 -9.80 -12.60 12.92
C TYR A 236 -11.05 -12.73 13.78
N ALA A 237 -12.09 -11.97 13.44
CA ALA A 237 -13.30 -11.92 14.24
C ALA A 237 -14.36 -12.93 13.82
N GLN A 238 -14.37 -13.36 12.55
CA GLN A 238 -15.34 -14.33 12.01
C GLN A 238 -14.80 -15.75 11.89
N ASN A 239 -13.50 -15.97 12.17
CA ASN A 239 -12.77 -17.22 11.95
C ASN A 239 -12.97 -17.80 10.54
N ASP A 240 -13.11 -16.92 9.55
CA ASP A 240 -13.51 -17.25 8.17
C ASP A 240 -12.29 -17.46 7.27
N TYR A 241 -11.44 -18.41 7.67
CA TYR A 241 -10.19 -18.75 6.97
C TYR A 241 -10.43 -19.11 5.49
N PHE A 242 -11.50 -19.86 5.22
CA PHE A 242 -11.86 -20.31 3.87
C PHE A 242 -12.19 -19.16 2.90
N ARG A 243 -12.69 -18.02 3.39
CA ARG A 243 -13.03 -16.88 2.52
C ARG A 243 -11.98 -15.80 2.45
N THR A 244 -11.11 -15.70 3.46
CA THR A 244 -10.20 -14.56 3.61
C THR A 244 -8.72 -14.92 3.49
N GLY A 245 -8.35 -16.21 3.58
CA GLY A 245 -6.95 -16.67 3.60
C GLY A 245 -6.22 -16.37 4.91
N TYR A 246 -6.88 -15.70 5.86
CA TYR A 246 -6.32 -15.37 7.17
C TYR A 246 -7.01 -16.16 8.25
N SER A 247 -6.22 -16.60 9.23
CA SER A 247 -6.70 -17.49 10.27
C SER A 247 -7.16 -16.70 11.50
N GLY A 248 -8.16 -17.21 12.24
CA GLY A 248 -8.67 -16.53 13.45
C GLY A 248 -7.61 -16.34 14.54
N PHE A 249 -7.89 -15.51 15.55
CA PHE A 249 -6.98 -15.31 16.70
C PHE A 249 -6.62 -16.61 17.45
N GLN A 250 -7.48 -17.62 17.38
CA GLN A 250 -7.30 -18.92 18.02
C GLN A 250 -6.64 -19.97 17.11
N SER A 251 -6.24 -19.57 15.90
CA SER A 251 -5.59 -20.46 14.94
C SER A 251 -4.16 -20.82 15.39
N PRO A 252 -3.70 -22.05 15.12
CA PRO A 252 -2.27 -22.43 15.26
C PRO A 252 -1.31 -21.55 14.42
N ALA A 253 -1.80 -20.83 13.40
CA ALA A 253 -1.01 -19.91 12.56
C ALA A 253 -0.76 -18.54 13.21
N VAL A 254 -0.49 -18.52 14.52
CA VAL A 254 -0.18 -17.31 15.30
C VAL A 254 0.99 -16.53 14.70
N LEU A 255 2.01 -17.24 14.19
CA LEU A 255 3.18 -16.62 13.58
C LEU A 255 2.81 -15.83 12.31
N THR A 256 2.06 -16.44 11.39
CA THR A 256 1.58 -15.79 10.17
C THR A 256 0.74 -14.55 10.47
N ASN A 257 -0.14 -14.65 11.46
CA ASN A 257 -0.99 -13.55 11.91
C ASN A 257 -0.16 -12.38 12.47
N ALA A 258 0.86 -12.67 13.28
CA ALA A 258 1.77 -11.67 13.83
C ALA A 258 2.62 -10.98 12.74
N VAL A 259 3.21 -11.77 11.83
CA VAL A 259 3.99 -11.26 10.69
C VAL A 259 3.10 -10.37 9.82
N THR A 260 1.91 -10.83 9.47
CA THR A 260 0.95 -10.07 8.66
C THR A 260 0.59 -8.74 9.31
N PHE A 261 0.30 -8.73 10.62
CA PHE A 261 -0.01 -7.50 11.32
C PHE A 261 1.14 -6.50 11.28
N VAL A 262 2.36 -6.93 11.60
CA VAL A 262 3.57 -6.09 11.56
C VAL A 262 3.80 -5.55 10.15
N MET A 263 3.62 -6.38 9.13
CA MET A 263 3.84 -6.00 7.74
C MET A 263 2.80 -5.00 7.25
N ILE A 264 1.51 -5.21 7.52
CA ILE A 264 0.45 -4.27 7.17
C ILE A 264 0.73 -2.89 7.79
N VAL A 265 1.07 -2.84 9.08
CA VAL A 265 1.37 -1.56 9.75
C VAL A 265 2.61 -0.90 9.17
N SER A 266 3.67 -1.67 8.92
CA SER A 266 4.94 -1.15 8.40
C SER A 266 4.79 -0.60 6.98
N ILE A 267 4.15 -1.35 6.08
CA ILE A 267 3.94 -0.92 4.69
C ILE A 267 2.99 0.28 4.65
N PHE A 268 1.93 0.29 5.47
CA PHE A 268 1.06 1.45 5.61
C PHE A 268 1.86 2.70 6.02
N TYR A 269 2.70 2.59 7.05
CA TYR A 269 3.48 3.72 7.53
C TYR A 269 4.45 4.25 6.45
N ILE A 270 5.16 3.36 5.75
CA ILE A 270 6.05 3.71 4.65
C ILE A 270 5.26 4.43 3.54
N THR A 271 4.17 3.81 3.06
CA THR A 271 3.39 4.33 1.94
C THR A 271 2.66 5.63 2.27
N ALA A 272 2.11 5.77 3.48
CA ALA A 272 1.47 7.00 3.94
C ALA A 272 2.46 8.16 4.06
N THR A 273 3.64 7.91 4.65
CA THR A 273 4.72 8.90 4.78
C THR A 273 5.22 9.34 3.41
N MET A 274 5.51 8.39 2.52
CA MET A 274 5.95 8.69 1.16
C MET A 274 4.86 9.45 0.37
N THR A 275 3.59 9.07 0.51
CA THR A 275 2.48 9.78 -0.15
C THR A 275 2.43 11.24 0.29
N ARG A 276 2.49 11.51 1.60
CA ARG A 276 2.58 12.88 2.13
C ARG A 276 3.77 13.61 1.52
N ASN A 277 4.97 13.07 1.66
CA ASN A 277 6.20 13.75 1.28
C ASN A 277 6.26 14.04 -0.23
N ILE A 278 5.83 13.09 -1.08
CA ILE A 278 5.79 13.26 -2.54
C ILE A 278 4.75 14.30 -2.96
N VAL A 279 3.56 14.30 -2.35
CA VAL A 279 2.51 15.30 -2.64
C VAL A 279 2.99 16.69 -2.24
N ILE A 280 3.54 16.84 -1.02
CA ILE A 280 4.05 18.13 -0.53
C ILE A 280 5.22 18.63 -1.37
N SER A 281 6.20 17.77 -1.64
CA SER A 281 7.33 18.09 -2.51
C SER A 281 6.87 18.57 -3.88
N ARG A 282 5.88 17.90 -4.48
CA ARG A 282 5.32 18.32 -5.76
C ARG A 282 4.57 19.64 -5.67
N MET A 283 3.76 19.84 -4.63
CA MET A 283 3.03 21.08 -4.37
C MET A 283 3.98 22.27 -4.19
N ASN A 284 5.08 22.08 -3.46
CA ASN A 284 6.16 23.06 -3.32
C ASN A 284 6.82 23.34 -4.67
N THR A 285 7.17 22.31 -5.44
CA THR A 285 7.81 22.44 -6.76
C THR A 285 6.99 23.28 -7.74
N ILE A 286 5.66 23.24 -7.66
CA ILE A 286 4.76 24.03 -8.53
C ILE A 286 4.30 25.35 -7.90
N GLY A 287 4.80 25.68 -6.71
CA GLY A 287 4.40 26.82 -5.89
C GLY A 287 2.89 26.88 -5.67
N ASN A 288 2.34 25.82 -5.07
CA ASN A 288 0.92 25.69 -4.75
C ASN A 288 0.72 25.32 -3.28
N ASN A 289 0.11 26.21 -2.50
CA ASN A 289 -0.14 26.07 -1.07
C ASN A 289 -1.60 25.71 -0.74
N ASN A 290 -2.39 25.27 -1.72
CA ASN A 290 -3.81 24.98 -1.55
C ASN A 290 -4.02 23.67 -0.78
N GLY A 291 -4.45 23.77 0.48
CA GLY A 291 -4.70 22.61 1.34
C GLY A 291 -5.81 21.68 0.84
N TRP A 292 -6.76 22.14 0.03
CA TRP A 292 -7.81 21.25 -0.53
C TRP A 292 -7.22 20.28 -1.52
N LEU A 293 -6.27 20.73 -2.34
CA LEU A 293 -5.57 19.84 -3.25
C LEU A 293 -4.79 18.81 -2.44
N TYR A 294 -4.12 19.19 -1.35
CA TYR A 294 -3.47 18.24 -0.46
C TYR A 294 -4.45 17.18 0.08
N LEU A 295 -5.56 17.60 0.70
CA LEU A 295 -6.58 16.71 1.28
C LEU A 295 -7.14 15.71 0.24
N LEU A 296 -7.47 16.18 -0.96
CA LEU A 296 -8.10 15.37 -2.00
C LEU A 296 -7.19 14.25 -2.54
N HIS A 297 -5.87 14.31 -2.35
CA HIS A 297 -4.98 13.19 -2.68
C HIS A 297 -5.26 11.96 -1.79
N PHE A 298 -5.76 12.17 -0.58
CA PHE A 298 -6.06 11.12 0.38
C PHE A 298 -7.52 10.70 0.37
N ILE A 299 -8.29 11.09 -0.65
CA ILE A 299 -9.67 10.65 -0.86
C ILE A 299 -9.70 9.76 -2.11
N PRO A 300 -10.14 8.49 -2.01
CA PRO A 300 -10.28 7.61 -3.17
C PRO A 300 -11.14 8.26 -4.27
N PHE A 301 -10.82 7.98 -5.53
CA PHE A 301 -11.44 8.55 -6.75
C PHE A 301 -11.17 10.06 -6.97
N ALA A 302 -11.33 10.90 -5.94
CA ALA A 302 -10.98 12.32 -6.02
C ALA A 302 -9.48 12.53 -6.30
N ASN A 303 -8.67 11.62 -5.80
CA ASN A 303 -7.22 11.59 -5.96
C ASN A 303 -6.75 11.57 -7.43
N ILE A 304 -7.50 10.94 -8.36
CA ILE A 304 -7.12 10.85 -9.78
C ILE A 304 -7.11 12.24 -10.43
N ILE A 305 -8.11 13.06 -10.12
CA ILE A 305 -8.27 14.41 -10.69
C ILE A 305 -7.11 15.30 -10.22
N VAL A 306 -6.80 15.26 -8.93
CA VAL A 306 -5.75 16.10 -8.36
C VAL A 306 -4.37 15.63 -8.79
N TRP A 307 -4.14 14.32 -8.83
CA TRP A 307 -2.94 13.74 -9.44
C TRP A 307 -2.75 14.24 -10.88
N TYR A 308 -3.80 14.21 -11.69
CA TYR A 308 -3.76 14.65 -13.08
C TYR A 308 -3.36 16.14 -13.21
N LYS A 309 -3.95 16.98 -12.37
CA LYS A 309 -3.66 18.42 -12.32
C LYS A 309 -2.21 18.68 -11.92
N LEU A 310 -1.71 18.02 -10.88
CA LEU A 310 -0.36 18.26 -10.36
C LEU A 310 0.75 17.71 -11.26
N TYR A 311 0.55 16.57 -11.94
CA TYR A 311 1.60 16.06 -12.84
C TYR A 311 1.76 16.95 -14.07
N LYS A 312 0.68 17.59 -14.56
CA LYS A 312 0.72 18.48 -15.74
C LYS A 312 1.25 19.88 -15.46
N ALA A 313 1.16 20.36 -14.21
CA ALA A 313 1.61 21.69 -13.85
C ALA A 313 3.13 21.88 -14.13
N ALA A 314 3.53 23.05 -14.61
CA ALA A 314 4.93 23.38 -14.78
C ALA A 314 5.60 23.61 -13.40
N PRO A 315 6.87 23.23 -13.22
CA PRO A 315 7.64 23.61 -12.03
C PRO A 315 7.78 25.14 -11.98
N LYS A 316 7.71 25.70 -10.77
CA LYS A 316 8.04 27.10 -10.47
C LYS A 316 9.36 27.23 -9.71
N HIS A 317 9.73 26.19 -8.96
CA HIS A 317 10.96 26.12 -8.19
C HIS A 317 11.78 24.94 -8.69
N ASP A 318 13.09 25.15 -8.82
CA ASP A 318 14.04 24.18 -9.37
C ASP A 318 15.08 23.72 -8.32
N SER A 319 15.02 24.26 -7.09
CA SER A 319 15.90 23.86 -5.99
C SER A 319 15.14 23.49 -4.70
N LYS A 320 15.78 22.67 -3.86
CA LYS A 320 15.27 22.35 -2.51
C LYS A 320 15.13 23.60 -1.64
N SER A 321 16.08 24.53 -1.76
CA SER A 321 16.09 25.78 -1.02
C SER A 321 14.84 26.63 -1.31
N GLU A 322 14.51 26.83 -2.58
CA GLU A 322 13.28 27.52 -3.01
C GLU A 322 12.01 26.81 -2.50
N ASN A 323 11.97 25.48 -2.60
CA ASN A 323 10.86 24.69 -2.06
C ASN A 323 10.73 24.82 -0.54
N GLY A 324 11.84 24.88 0.19
CA GLY A 324 11.86 25.06 1.64
C GLY A 324 11.36 26.44 2.05
N ILE A 325 11.80 27.49 1.37
CA ILE A 325 11.30 28.86 1.57
C ILE A 325 9.79 28.91 1.31
N PHE A 326 9.33 28.32 0.20
CA PHE A 326 7.90 28.26 -0.11
C PHE A 326 7.10 27.45 0.92
N TYR A 327 7.64 26.33 1.40
CA TYR A 327 6.99 25.51 2.42
C TYR A 327 6.74 26.28 3.73
N GLN A 328 7.65 27.18 4.09
CA GLN A 328 7.49 28.05 5.27
C GLN A 328 6.44 29.15 5.07
N THR A 329 6.11 29.51 3.82
CA THR A 329 5.01 30.46 3.57
C THR A 329 3.68 29.86 4.02
N LYS A 330 2.89 30.64 4.77
CA LYS A 330 1.63 30.15 5.37
C LYS A 330 0.72 29.54 4.30
N ARG A 331 0.27 28.31 4.54
CA ARG A 331 -0.84 27.70 3.78
C ARG A 331 -2.15 28.40 4.06
N ASP A 332 -3.07 28.30 3.11
CA ASP A 332 -4.42 28.85 3.25
C ASP A 332 -5.09 28.35 4.54
N ALA A 333 -5.30 29.26 5.50
CA ALA A 333 -5.91 28.95 6.79
C ALA A 333 -7.40 28.54 6.70
N SER A 334 -8.04 28.78 5.55
CA SER A 334 -9.48 28.55 5.37
C SER A 334 -9.84 27.07 5.48
N ILE A 335 -9.04 26.16 4.92
CA ILE A 335 -9.32 24.71 4.97
C ILE A 335 -9.36 24.17 6.40
N ASN A 336 -8.52 24.69 7.30
CA ASN A 336 -8.45 24.24 8.68
C ASN A 336 -9.80 24.42 9.39
N ASN A 337 -10.46 25.55 9.15
CA ASN A 337 -11.80 25.82 9.68
C ASN A 337 -12.86 24.88 9.09
N TYR A 338 -12.78 24.56 7.79
CA TYR A 338 -13.70 23.58 7.18
C TYR A 338 -13.51 22.18 7.74
N ILE A 339 -12.27 21.73 7.94
CA ILE A 339 -11.97 20.42 8.54
C ILE A 339 -12.54 20.33 9.96
N ILE A 340 -12.36 21.38 10.76
CA ILE A 340 -12.93 21.45 12.10
C ILE A 340 -14.47 21.42 12.03
N GLY A 341 -15.08 22.29 11.23
CA GLY A 341 -16.54 22.40 11.14
C GLY A 341 -17.21 21.11 10.64
N ILE A 342 -16.72 20.55 9.54
CA ILE A 342 -17.21 19.27 8.99
C ILE A 342 -16.96 18.14 10.00
N GLY A 343 -15.76 18.10 10.59
CA GLY A 343 -15.39 17.10 11.59
C GLY A 343 -16.30 17.09 12.82
N VAL A 344 -16.62 18.27 13.35
CA VAL A 344 -17.56 18.46 14.47
C VAL A 344 -18.95 17.94 14.10
N LEU A 345 -19.48 18.31 12.93
CA LEU A 345 -20.79 17.84 12.46
C LEU A 345 -20.84 16.31 12.36
N PHE A 346 -19.83 15.69 11.76
CA PHE A 346 -19.76 14.22 11.65
C PHE A 346 -19.57 13.54 13.01
N SER A 347 -18.84 14.15 13.95
CA SER A 347 -18.72 13.61 15.32
C SER A 347 -20.04 13.70 16.09
N ILE A 348 -20.80 14.79 15.97
CA ILE A 348 -22.13 14.92 16.56
C ILE A 348 -23.07 13.87 15.97
N LEU A 349 -23.08 13.72 14.64
CA LEU A 349 -23.86 12.68 13.96
C LEU A 349 -23.44 11.28 14.44
N SER A 350 -22.14 11.03 14.61
CA SER A 350 -21.64 9.74 15.09
C SER A 350 -22.07 9.45 16.52
N LEU A 351 -22.06 10.46 17.41
CA LEU A 351 -22.58 10.35 18.77
C LEU A 351 -24.08 10.05 18.77
N TRP A 352 -24.85 10.78 17.96
CA TRP A 352 -26.28 10.55 17.80
C TRP A 352 -26.57 9.13 17.30
N MET A 353 -25.91 8.69 16.22
CA MET A 353 -26.09 7.35 15.67
C MET A 353 -25.68 6.25 16.65
N THR A 354 -24.62 6.48 17.43
CA THR A 354 -24.18 5.58 18.49
C THR A 354 -25.24 5.50 19.59
N TYR A 355 -25.79 6.64 20.01
CA TYR A 355 -26.87 6.72 20.99
C TYR A 355 -28.15 6.03 20.49
N SER A 356 -28.65 6.39 19.31
CA SER A 356 -29.87 5.81 18.73
C SER A 356 -29.73 4.30 18.46
N GLY A 357 -28.56 3.85 18.03
CA GLY A 357 -28.28 2.43 17.76
C GLY A 357 -28.08 1.59 19.02
N LEU A 358 -27.76 2.20 20.16
CA LEU A 358 -27.44 1.51 21.42
C LEU A 358 -28.44 1.84 22.55
N PHE A 359 -29.50 2.61 22.27
CA PHE A 359 -30.50 3.03 23.27
C PHE A 359 -31.18 1.86 24.00
N TYR A 360 -31.25 0.68 23.36
CA TYR A 360 -31.85 -0.53 23.92
C TYR A 360 -30.84 -1.54 24.49
N ILE A 361 -29.53 -1.30 24.34
CA ILE A 361 -28.45 -2.21 24.76
C ILE A 361 -27.38 -1.38 25.47
N THR A 362 -27.69 -0.92 26.68
CA THR A 362 -26.72 -0.24 27.55
C THR A 362 -25.67 -1.24 28.03
N SER A 363 -24.46 -1.13 27.46
CA SER A 363 -23.31 -1.96 27.84
C SER A 363 -22.09 -1.09 28.14
N ALA A 364 -21.11 -1.62 28.87
CA ALA A 364 -19.83 -0.92 29.07
C ALA A 364 -19.16 -0.55 27.74
N VAL A 365 -19.32 -1.41 26.72
CA VAL A 365 -18.78 -1.21 25.37
C VAL A 365 -19.38 0.03 24.70
N SER A 366 -20.71 0.24 24.81
CA SER A 366 -21.36 1.43 24.26
C SER A 366 -20.93 2.72 24.98
N GLY A 367 -20.69 2.65 26.29
CA GLY A 367 -20.17 3.76 27.08
C GLY A 367 -18.75 4.17 26.65
N ILE A 368 -17.84 3.20 26.51
CA ILE A 368 -16.46 3.45 26.06
C ILE A 368 -16.43 4.00 24.63
N LEU A 369 -17.27 3.47 23.74
CA LEU A 369 -17.39 3.98 22.37
C LEU A 369 -17.86 5.44 22.34
N SER A 370 -18.92 5.75 23.10
CA SER A 370 -19.47 7.11 23.18
C SER A 370 -18.44 8.09 23.77
N PHE A 371 -17.72 7.67 24.81
CA PHE A 371 -16.62 8.44 25.39
C PHE A 371 -15.51 8.71 24.35
N ALA A 372 -15.10 7.69 23.58
CA ALA A 372 -14.06 7.87 22.58
C ALA A 372 -14.47 8.85 21.47
N ILE A 373 -15.70 8.78 20.99
CA ILE A 373 -16.23 9.72 19.99
C ILE A 373 -16.37 11.13 20.60
N PHE A 374 -16.76 11.25 21.88
CA PHE A 374 -16.85 12.53 22.57
C PHE A 374 -15.48 13.19 22.74
N VAL A 375 -14.46 12.45 23.17
CA VAL A 375 -13.07 12.97 23.23
C VAL A 375 -12.63 13.44 21.83
N LYS A 376 -12.90 12.64 20.79
CA LYS A 376 -12.63 13.03 19.39
C LYS A 376 -13.36 14.32 19.01
N LEU A 377 -14.61 14.53 19.41
CA LEU A 377 -15.34 15.78 19.21
C LEU A 377 -14.62 16.96 19.86
N ILE A 378 -14.22 16.83 21.14
CA ILE A 378 -13.50 17.90 21.85
C ILE A 378 -12.17 18.23 21.18
N THR A 379 -11.43 17.22 20.72
CA THR A 379 -10.13 17.45 20.06
C THR A 379 -10.22 18.30 18.81
N TYR A 380 -11.34 18.29 18.07
CA TYR A 380 -11.52 19.16 16.89
C TYR A 380 -11.37 20.65 17.23
N PHE A 381 -11.79 21.08 18.42
CA PHE A 381 -11.71 22.49 18.84
C PHE A 381 -10.31 22.94 19.28
N ILE A 382 -9.35 22.01 19.36
CA ILE A 382 -7.98 22.29 19.81
C ILE A 382 -6.93 21.72 18.86
N LEU A 383 -7.32 21.32 17.64
CA LEU A 383 -6.41 20.78 16.63
C LEU A 383 -5.32 21.77 16.22
N ASP A 384 -5.64 23.05 16.17
CA ASP A 384 -4.73 24.16 15.86
C ASP A 384 -3.76 24.48 17.00
N LYS A 385 -4.12 24.15 18.25
CA LYS A 385 -3.35 24.56 19.44
C LYS A 385 -2.19 23.62 19.77
N SER A 386 -2.28 22.33 19.43
CA SER A 386 -1.26 21.36 19.83
C SER A 386 -1.23 20.13 18.93
N LYS A 387 -0.03 19.64 18.62
CA LYS A 387 0.18 18.32 18.00
C LYS A 387 -0.41 17.18 18.83
N ASN A 388 -0.39 17.31 20.15
CA ASN A 388 -0.97 16.30 21.03
C ASN A 388 -2.48 16.18 20.83
N ALA A 389 -3.16 17.27 20.42
CA ALA A 389 -4.57 17.20 20.05
C ALA A 389 -4.78 16.35 18.79
N VAL A 390 -3.91 16.47 17.78
CA VAL A 390 -3.94 15.61 16.58
C VAL A 390 -3.70 14.15 16.94
N VAL A 391 -2.73 13.87 17.81
CA VAL A 391 -2.45 12.50 18.28
C VAL A 391 -3.66 11.93 19.04
N LEU A 392 -4.21 12.68 19.99
CA LEU A 392 -5.38 12.28 20.77
C LEU A 392 -6.58 12.01 19.84
N HIS A 393 -6.79 12.90 18.86
CA HIS A 393 -7.85 12.77 17.87
C HIS A 393 -7.79 11.44 17.12
N VAL A 394 -6.60 11.09 16.64
CA VAL A 394 -6.38 9.87 15.86
C VAL A 394 -6.47 8.64 16.77
N VAL A 395 -5.83 8.65 17.94
CA VAL A 395 -5.86 7.51 18.88
C VAL A 395 -7.28 7.17 19.28
N PHE A 396 -8.08 8.16 19.67
CA PHE A 396 -9.48 7.93 20.07
C PHE A 396 -10.38 7.57 18.88
N GLY A 397 -10.14 8.16 17.70
CA GLY A 397 -10.84 7.74 16.48
C GLY A 397 -10.55 6.29 16.10
N ALA A 398 -9.29 5.87 16.23
CA ALA A 398 -8.85 4.54 15.89
C ALA A 398 -9.35 3.51 16.94
N ALA A 399 -9.32 3.87 18.22
CA ALA A 399 -9.95 3.10 19.29
C ALA A 399 -11.47 2.95 19.07
N ALA A 400 -12.18 4.03 18.73
CA ALA A 400 -13.61 3.97 18.42
C ALA A 400 -13.91 3.04 17.23
N SER A 401 -13.11 3.11 16.16
CA SER A 401 -13.24 2.23 14.99
C SER A 401 -13.01 0.76 15.36
N LEU A 402 -11.99 0.48 16.19
CA LEU A 402 -11.70 -0.88 16.66
C LEU A 402 -12.82 -1.43 17.55
N ILE A 403 -13.34 -0.63 18.47
CA ILE A 403 -14.45 -1.01 19.35
C ILE A 403 -15.71 -1.31 18.53
N GLN A 404 -16.06 -0.45 17.57
CA GLN A 404 -17.16 -0.69 16.64
C GLN A 404 -16.98 -1.99 15.85
N PHE A 405 -15.76 -2.25 15.40
CA PHE A 405 -15.44 -3.48 14.70
C PHE A 405 -15.66 -4.72 15.58
N ILE A 406 -15.09 -4.73 16.79
CA ILE A 406 -15.24 -5.85 17.74
C ILE A 406 -16.72 -6.08 18.09
N ALA A 407 -17.47 -5.00 18.37
CA ALA A 407 -18.89 -5.08 18.70
C ALA A 407 -19.73 -5.65 17.54
N ALA A 408 -19.47 -5.22 16.30
CA ALA A 408 -20.17 -5.71 15.13
C ALA A 408 -19.80 -7.17 14.82
N ALA A 409 -18.53 -7.54 14.96
CA ALA A 409 -18.10 -8.90 14.72
C ALA A 409 -18.67 -9.89 15.74
N GLY A 410 -18.73 -9.51 17.02
CA GLY A 410 -19.38 -10.32 18.06
C GLY A 410 -20.89 -10.53 17.85
N THR A 411 -21.53 -9.73 17.00
CA THR A 411 -22.95 -9.86 16.63
C THR A 411 -23.16 -10.45 15.24
N GLY A 412 -22.10 -10.92 14.56
CA GLY A 412 -22.16 -11.48 13.21
C GLY A 412 -22.48 -10.45 12.12
N ARG A 413 -22.48 -9.14 12.45
CA ARG A 413 -22.78 -8.07 11.49
C ARG A 413 -21.52 -7.69 10.70
N PRO A 414 -21.64 -7.38 9.40
CA PRO A 414 -20.53 -6.87 8.63
C PRO A 414 -20.12 -5.49 9.17
N SER A 415 -18.86 -5.33 9.53
CA SER A 415 -18.26 -4.03 9.86
C SER A 415 -16.99 -3.81 9.04
N LEU A 416 -16.86 -2.61 8.50
CA LEU A 416 -15.67 -2.14 7.81
C LEU A 416 -14.75 -1.49 8.84
N ALA A 417 -13.73 -2.23 9.29
CA ALA A 417 -12.67 -1.67 10.12
C ALA A 417 -11.70 -0.85 9.28
N LEU A 418 -12.01 0.43 9.06
CA LEU A 418 -11.12 1.37 8.39
C LEU A 418 -10.13 2.03 9.38
N PHE A 419 -9.63 1.27 10.36
CA PHE A 419 -8.70 1.77 11.39
C PHE A 419 -7.48 2.46 10.78
N LEU A 420 -6.84 1.84 9.79
CA LEU A 420 -5.69 2.46 9.10
C LEU A 420 -6.09 3.70 8.29
N ALA A 421 -7.33 3.79 7.81
CA ALA A 421 -7.81 5.03 7.20
C ALA A 421 -7.91 6.15 8.25
N VAL A 422 -8.28 5.85 9.50
CA VAL A 422 -8.22 6.82 10.61
C VAL A 422 -6.78 7.22 10.90
N VAL A 423 -5.85 6.27 10.90
CA VAL A 423 -4.42 6.60 11.05
C VAL A 423 -3.91 7.45 9.88
N LEU A 424 -4.42 7.27 8.65
CA LEU A 424 -4.05 8.11 7.51
C LEU A 424 -4.40 9.59 7.76
N HIS A 425 -5.48 9.86 8.51
CA HIS A 425 -5.85 11.22 8.90
C HIS A 425 -4.76 11.90 9.73
N TYR A 426 -3.93 11.16 10.48
CA TYR A 426 -2.79 11.73 11.20
C TYR A 426 -1.87 12.50 10.24
N PHE A 427 -1.49 11.88 9.13
CA PHE A 427 -0.58 12.46 8.14
C PHE A 427 -1.19 13.69 7.46
N ILE A 428 -2.52 13.73 7.35
CA ILE A 428 -3.24 14.87 6.78
C ILE A 428 -3.30 16.01 7.80
N LEU A 429 -3.76 15.74 9.02
CA LEU A 429 -3.99 16.73 10.06
C LEU A 429 -2.67 17.35 10.55
N ILE A 430 -1.63 16.54 10.76
CA ILE A 430 -0.35 17.07 11.20
C ILE A 430 0.23 18.04 10.16
N GLU A 431 0.06 17.73 8.88
CA GLU A 431 0.60 18.54 7.78
C GLU A 431 -0.22 19.81 7.52
N LEU A 432 -1.49 19.85 7.92
CA LEU A 432 -2.36 21.03 7.77
C LEU A 432 -2.33 21.97 8.97
N PHE A 433 -2.23 21.43 10.19
CA PHE A 433 -2.27 22.20 11.43
C PHE A 433 -0.88 22.47 12.03
N HIS A 434 0.07 21.55 11.84
CA HIS A 434 1.42 21.61 12.43
C HIS A 434 2.50 21.22 11.41
N PRO A 435 2.61 21.92 10.26
CA PRO A 435 3.58 21.59 9.23
C PRO A 435 5.01 21.78 9.74
N GLU A 436 5.83 20.74 9.60
CA GLU A 436 7.23 20.76 10.03
C GLU A 436 8.13 20.07 9.02
N LEU A 437 9.35 20.59 8.90
CA LEU A 437 10.42 20.00 8.11
C LEU A 437 11.28 19.10 8.98
N GLU A 438 11.86 18.07 8.37
CA GLU A 438 12.89 17.27 9.02
C GLU A 438 14.17 18.10 9.16
N GLU A 439 15.06 17.72 10.08
CA GLU A 439 16.34 18.43 10.30
C GLU A 439 17.18 18.53 9.03
N ALA A 440 17.22 17.45 8.23
CA ALA A 440 17.92 17.41 6.96
C ALA A 440 17.35 18.39 5.92
N ASP A 441 16.04 18.60 5.91
CA ASP A 441 15.38 19.58 5.03
C ASP A 441 15.57 21.01 5.55
N THR A 442 15.61 21.21 6.87
CA THR A 442 15.83 22.51 7.50
C THR A 442 17.23 23.05 7.20
N ALA A 443 18.24 22.18 7.14
CA ALA A 443 19.62 22.55 6.80
C ALA A 443 19.79 23.09 5.36
N GLU A 444 18.83 22.84 4.46
CA GLU A 444 18.84 23.31 3.07
C GLU A 444 18.26 24.74 2.92
N ILE A 445 17.75 25.33 4.01
CA ILE A 445 17.15 26.66 4.01
C ILE A 445 18.21 27.68 4.44
N PRO A 446 18.39 28.79 3.69
CA PRO A 446 19.38 29.81 4.03
C PRO A 446 19.11 30.43 5.40
N ALA A 447 20.15 30.52 6.23
CA ALA A 447 20.05 31.08 7.59
C ALA A 447 19.51 32.53 7.64
N SER A 448 19.68 33.29 6.56
CA SER A 448 19.23 34.69 6.44
C SER A 448 17.71 34.88 6.36
N ILE A 449 16.92 33.81 6.41
CA ILE A 449 15.45 33.82 6.31
C ILE A 449 14.81 33.26 7.60
N ILE A 450 15.59 32.77 8.57
CA ILE A 450 15.11 32.09 9.78
C ILE A 450 14.91 33.05 10.98
N GLU A 451 15.05 34.37 10.80
CA GLU A 451 14.80 35.36 11.86
C GLU A 451 13.33 35.79 12.01
#